data_AF-A0A834BPQ3-F1
#
_entry.id   AF-A0A834BPQ3-F1
#
_cell.length_a   1.000
_cell.length_b   1.000
_cell.length_c   1.000
_cell.angle_alpha   90.00
_cell.angle_beta   90.00
_cell.angle_gamma   90.00
#
_symmetry.space_group_name_H-M   'P 1'
#
loop_
_entity.id
_entity.type
_entity.pdbx_description
1 polymer ?
#
loop_
_entity_poly.entity_id
_entity_poly.type
_entity_poly.pdbx_seq_one_letter_code
_entity_poly.pdbx_strand_id
1 'polypeptide(L)'
;MAAAAAAAAAEQQSSNGPVKKSMREKAVERRNVNKEHNSNFKAGYIPIDEDRLHKTGLRGRKGNLAICVIVLLFILAVINLTITSNATSDLNIKVDGRAVVRGNEGVFIMGKTIEFHVGGNVELKAENSIILNGTVTVSTTRLPSSSGGDPLAAGEWVRYKLCVCADGTLFKVPVTAQNMGCQVADNPCGSAH
;
A
#
# COMPACT_ATOMS: atom_id res chain seq x y z
N MET A 1 -32.57 9.84 -109.98
CA MET A 1 -32.67 8.79 -108.95
C MET A 1 -31.42 8.88 -108.07
N ALA A 2 -31.59 9.13 -106.77
CA ALA A 2 -30.64 9.08 -105.63
C ALA A 2 -29.30 9.85 -105.75
N ALA A 3 -29.00 10.92 -104.99
CA ALA A 3 -28.78 11.03 -103.52
C ALA A 3 -27.65 10.11 -103.03
N ALA A 4 -26.72 10.47 -102.15
CA ALA A 4 -26.16 11.69 -101.54
C ALA A 4 -25.08 11.16 -100.58
N ALA A 5 -23.91 11.81 -100.44
CA ALA A 5 -23.13 11.82 -99.20
C ALA A 5 -21.93 12.77 -99.32
N ALA A 6 -21.81 13.63 -98.32
CA ALA A 6 -20.91 14.77 -98.24
C ALA A 6 -19.62 14.46 -97.45
N ALA A 7 -18.60 15.32 -97.61
CA ALA A 7 -17.93 16.07 -96.53
C ALA A 7 -16.40 16.21 -96.65
N ALA A 8 -15.96 17.46 -96.43
CA ALA A 8 -14.72 17.95 -95.80
C ALA A 8 -13.39 17.81 -96.60
N ALA A 9 -12.75 18.90 -97.05
CA ALA A 9 -11.98 19.94 -96.32
C ALA A 9 -10.59 19.41 -95.86
N ALA A 10 -9.44 20.09 -96.01
CA ALA A 10 -9.12 21.46 -96.35
C ALA A 10 -7.65 21.57 -96.83
N GLU A 11 -7.34 22.71 -97.45
CA GLU A 11 -6.10 23.11 -98.10
C GLU A 11 -5.17 23.92 -97.15
N GLN A 12 -3.86 23.62 -97.25
CA GLN A 12 -2.62 24.41 -97.08
C GLN A 12 -2.44 25.61 -96.10
N GLN A 13 -1.41 25.45 -95.23
CA GLN A 13 -0.29 26.35 -94.81
C GLN A 13 -0.44 27.90 -94.77
N SER A 14 -0.10 28.53 -93.61
CA SER A 14 0.51 29.89 -93.60
C SER A 14 1.19 30.30 -92.26
N SER A 15 2.53 30.40 -92.29
CA SER A 15 3.44 31.44 -91.72
C SER A 15 3.08 32.21 -90.42
N ASN A 16 3.97 32.20 -89.41
CA ASN A 16 4.02 33.22 -88.33
C ASN A 16 5.44 33.71 -88.03
N GLY A 17 5.75 34.95 -88.44
CA GLY A 17 6.91 35.74 -87.97
C GLY A 17 6.62 36.48 -86.64
N PRO A 18 7.58 37.23 -86.06
CA PRO A 18 7.48 37.75 -84.71
C PRO A 18 6.39 38.84 -84.60
N VAL A 19 5.34 38.52 -83.86
CA VAL A 19 4.21 39.42 -83.59
C VAL A 19 4.69 40.61 -82.74
N LYS A 20 4.52 41.82 -83.25
CA LYS A 20 4.74 43.06 -82.49
C LYS A 20 3.64 43.17 -81.42
N LYS A 21 3.91 42.68 -80.21
CA LYS A 21 3.02 42.82 -79.03
C LYS A 21 2.68 44.29 -78.76
N SER A 22 1.40 44.56 -78.50
CA SER A 22 0.87 45.89 -78.18
C SER A 22 1.50 46.46 -76.90
N MET A 23 1.61 47.78 -76.78
CA MET A 23 2.07 48.48 -75.56
C MET A 23 1.36 47.98 -74.30
N ARG A 24 0.06 47.65 -74.42
CA ARG A 24 -0.75 47.11 -73.33
C ARG A 24 -0.33 45.70 -72.94
N GLU A 25 0.02 44.87 -73.91
CA GLU A 25 0.44 43.49 -73.69
C GLU A 25 1.84 43.43 -73.05
N LYS A 26 2.76 44.31 -73.49
CA LYS A 26 4.07 44.51 -72.86
C LYS A 26 3.96 45.02 -71.42
N ALA A 27 2.96 45.86 -71.11
CA ALA A 27 2.74 46.36 -69.75
C ALA A 27 2.17 45.28 -68.82
N VAL A 28 1.30 44.41 -69.33
CA VAL A 28 0.74 43.27 -68.57
C VAL A 28 1.83 42.23 -68.30
N GLU A 29 2.66 41.92 -69.29
CA GLU A 29 3.77 40.98 -69.13
C GLU A 29 4.81 41.51 -68.13
N ARG A 30 5.15 42.81 -68.18
CA ARG A 30 6.01 43.44 -67.16
C ARG A 30 5.40 43.39 -65.75
N ARG A 31 4.08 43.55 -65.61
CA ARG A 31 3.40 43.41 -64.30
C ARG A 31 3.38 41.96 -63.81
N ASN A 32 3.30 40.99 -64.71
CA ASN A 32 3.30 39.58 -64.36
C ASN A 32 4.71 39.11 -63.94
N VAL A 33 5.74 39.50 -64.69
CA VAL A 33 7.15 39.22 -64.34
C VAL A 33 7.56 39.93 -63.04
N ASN A 34 7.10 41.17 -62.80
CA ASN A 34 7.35 41.86 -61.53
C ASN A 34 6.59 41.23 -60.34
N LYS A 35 5.49 40.49 -60.58
CA LYS A 35 4.80 39.70 -59.56
C LYS A 35 5.57 38.43 -59.22
N GLU A 36 6.11 37.74 -60.22
CA GLU A 36 6.93 36.52 -60.07
C GLU A 36 8.22 36.82 -59.28
N HIS A 37 8.84 37.98 -59.51
CA HIS A 37 10.08 38.39 -58.84
C HIS A 37 9.86 39.07 -57.47
N ASN A 38 8.61 39.29 -57.02
CA ASN A 38 8.28 39.90 -55.73
C ASN A 38 7.96 38.87 -54.63
N SER A 39 8.74 37.78 -54.57
CA SER A 39 8.65 36.77 -53.51
C SER A 39 9.85 36.78 -52.57
N ASN A 40 10.85 37.66 -52.79
CA ASN A 40 12.15 37.58 -52.10
C ASN A 40 12.49 38.72 -51.12
N PHE A 41 11.58 39.67 -50.83
CA PHE A 41 11.85 40.75 -49.86
C PHE A 41 10.89 40.78 -48.66
N LYS A 42 10.50 39.60 -48.17
CA LYS A 42 10.01 39.44 -46.79
C LYS A 42 10.98 38.57 -45.97
N ALA A 43 12.27 38.84 -46.14
CA ALA A 43 13.32 38.41 -45.22
C ALA A 43 13.20 39.24 -43.94
N GLY A 44 12.40 38.77 -42.98
CA GLY A 44 12.24 39.48 -41.72
C GLY A 44 11.06 39.06 -40.87
N TYR A 45 10.78 37.77 -40.76
CA TYR A 45 10.21 37.14 -39.57
C TYR A 45 10.23 35.62 -39.79
N ILE A 46 11.09 34.91 -39.09
CA ILE A 46 10.90 33.48 -38.87
C ILE A 46 9.85 33.39 -37.77
N PRO A 47 8.62 32.92 -38.04
CA PRO A 47 7.67 32.68 -36.98
C PRO A 47 8.26 31.57 -36.11
N ILE A 48 8.82 31.95 -34.95
CA ILE A 48 9.06 31.00 -33.88
C ILE A 48 7.68 30.73 -33.29
N ASP A 49 7.05 29.64 -33.72
CA ASP A 49 5.86 29.12 -33.06
C ASP A 49 6.22 28.78 -31.62
N GLU A 50 5.98 29.72 -30.69
CA GLU A 50 6.21 29.50 -29.25
C GLU A 50 5.35 28.34 -28.71
N ASP A 51 4.25 28.00 -29.40
CA ASP A 51 3.41 26.81 -29.16
C ASP A 51 4.17 25.47 -29.30
N ARG A 52 5.31 25.48 -29.99
CA ARG A 52 6.22 24.33 -30.13
C ARG A 52 7.34 24.33 -29.09
N LEU A 53 7.62 25.46 -28.45
CA LEU A 53 8.69 25.59 -27.46
C LEU A 53 8.24 25.21 -26.03
N HIS A 54 6.96 25.44 -25.69
CA HIS A 54 6.39 25.03 -24.40
C HIS A 54 5.91 23.56 -24.34
N LYS A 55 6.08 22.82 -25.43
CA LYS A 55 5.88 21.38 -25.47
C LYS A 55 7.21 20.68 -25.25
N THR A 56 7.70 20.70 -24.02
CA THR A 56 8.56 19.61 -23.56
C THR A 56 7.83 18.31 -23.89
N GLY A 57 8.50 17.42 -24.63
CA GLY A 57 7.91 16.32 -25.40
C GLY A 57 7.33 15.17 -24.57
N LEU A 58 6.35 15.47 -23.71
CA LEU A 58 5.54 14.52 -22.95
C LEU A 58 4.09 14.44 -23.47
N ARG A 59 3.77 15.04 -24.62
CA ARG A 59 2.40 15.02 -25.18
C ARG A 59 2.25 13.90 -26.21
N GLY A 60 1.71 12.75 -25.77
CA GLY A 60 1.31 11.62 -26.60
C GLY A 60 1.31 10.29 -25.83
N ARG A 61 1.10 9.16 -26.52
CA ARG A 61 1.04 7.75 -26.05
C ARG A 61 2.01 7.33 -24.91
N LYS A 62 3.09 8.07 -24.67
CA LYS A 62 4.05 7.91 -23.57
C LYS A 62 3.59 8.49 -22.22
N GLY A 63 2.70 9.49 -22.21
CA GLY A 63 2.09 10.02 -20.98
C GLY A 63 1.18 9.01 -20.31
N ASN A 64 0.37 8.28 -21.09
CA ASN A 64 -0.39 7.14 -20.57
C ASN A 64 0.51 6.04 -20.02
N LEU A 65 1.65 5.76 -20.66
CA LEU A 65 2.62 4.80 -20.14
C LEU A 65 3.17 5.26 -18.78
N ALA A 66 3.55 6.54 -18.65
CA ALA A 66 4.02 7.10 -17.39
C ALA A 66 2.93 7.05 -16.30
N ILE A 67 1.68 7.35 -16.64
CA ILE A 67 0.53 7.21 -15.75
C ILE A 67 0.34 5.74 -15.34
N CYS A 68 0.42 4.79 -16.27
CA CYS A 68 0.32 3.36 -15.97
C CYS A 68 1.43 2.91 -15.01
N VAL A 69 2.67 3.38 -15.20
CA VAL A 69 3.78 3.07 -14.30
C VAL A 69 3.56 3.67 -12.92
N ILE A 70 3.12 4.93 -12.84
CA ILE A 70 2.79 5.59 -11.56
C ILE A 70 1.67 4.83 -10.84
N VAL A 71 0.61 4.45 -11.56
CA VAL A 71 -0.51 3.67 -11.01
C VAL A 71 -0.06 2.29 -10.55
N LEU A 72 0.79 1.58 -11.31
CA LEU A 72 1.35 0.30 -10.89
C LEU A 72 2.22 0.43 -9.65
N LEU A 73 3.06 1.46 -9.57
CA LEU A 73 3.88 1.74 -8.38
C LEU A 73 3.00 2.10 -7.18
N PHE A 74 1.90 2.84 -7.39
CA PHE A 74 0.94 3.16 -6.35
C PHE A 74 0.20 1.91 -5.86
N ILE A 75 -0.21 1.04 -6.78
CA ILE A 75 -0.84 -0.25 -6.47
C ILE A 75 0.14 -1.13 -5.68
N LEU A 76 1.41 -1.23 -6.11
CA LEU A 76 2.45 -1.97 -5.39
C LEU A 76 2.72 -1.36 -4.00
N ALA A 77 2.75 -0.04 -3.89
CA ALA A 77 2.91 0.65 -2.61
C ALA A 77 1.71 0.43 -1.67
N VAL A 78 0.49 0.40 -2.20
CA VAL A 78 -0.74 0.12 -1.43
C VAL A 78 -0.85 -1.36 -1.04
N ILE A 79 -0.42 -2.29 -1.90
CA ILE A 79 -0.34 -3.71 -1.55
C ILE A 79 0.71 -3.93 -0.44
N ASN A 80 1.85 -3.24 -0.54
CA ASN A 80 2.89 -3.25 0.47
C ASN A 80 2.57 -2.36 1.68
N LEU A 81 1.46 -1.60 1.64
CA LEU A 81 0.88 -0.95 2.81
C LEU A 81 0.16 -2.04 3.61
N THR A 82 0.94 -2.99 4.10
CA THR A 82 0.62 -3.82 5.26
C THR A 82 0.07 -2.89 6.33
N ILE A 83 -1.04 -3.28 6.97
CA ILE A 83 -1.84 -2.52 7.95
C ILE A 83 -0.93 -1.84 8.99
N THR A 84 -0.37 -0.69 8.61
CA THR A 84 0.60 0.07 9.40
C THR A 84 -0.12 1.35 9.72
N SER A 85 -0.58 1.46 10.97
CA SER A 85 -1.17 2.72 11.43
C SER A 85 -0.11 3.80 11.48
N ASN A 86 -0.53 5.06 11.35
CA ASN A 86 0.36 6.18 11.57
C ASN A 86 0.84 6.17 13.04
N ALA A 87 2.09 6.56 13.30
CA ALA A 87 2.74 6.45 14.60
C ALA A 87 2.03 7.23 15.74
N THR A 88 1.08 8.09 15.38
CA THR A 88 0.33 8.96 16.30
C THR A 88 -1.11 8.51 16.54
N SER A 89 -1.57 7.45 15.86
CA SER A 89 -2.98 7.02 15.91
C SER A 89 -3.11 5.57 16.35
N ASP A 90 -4.06 5.32 17.25
CA ASP A 90 -4.37 3.98 17.74
C ASP A 90 -5.03 3.12 16.65
N LEU A 91 -4.60 1.86 16.55
CA LEU A 91 -5.22 0.86 15.68
C LEU A 91 -6.24 0.05 16.49
N ASN A 92 -7.53 0.28 16.25
CA ASN A 92 -8.60 -0.49 16.90
C ASN A 92 -9.05 -1.67 16.01
N ILE A 93 -8.86 -2.90 16.47
CA ILE A 93 -9.29 -4.12 15.78
C ILE A 93 -10.46 -4.73 16.58
N LYS A 94 -11.68 -4.58 16.04
CA LYS A 94 -12.88 -5.21 16.61
C LYS A 94 -13.23 -6.46 15.80
N VAL A 95 -13.51 -7.56 16.51
CA VAL A 95 -13.94 -8.83 15.91
C VAL A 95 -15.15 -9.35 16.70
N ASP A 96 -16.23 -9.73 16.01
CA ASP A 96 -17.47 -10.20 16.66
C ASP A 96 -17.40 -11.65 17.17
N GLY A 97 -16.39 -12.40 16.75
CA GLY A 97 -16.17 -13.79 17.13
C GLY A 97 -14.73 -14.08 17.51
N ARG A 98 -13.96 -14.66 16.57
CA ARG A 98 -12.59 -15.12 16.83
C ARG A 98 -11.56 -14.38 15.98
N ALA A 99 -10.63 -13.71 16.66
CA ALA A 99 -9.41 -13.18 16.06
C ALA A 99 -8.29 -14.23 16.13
N VAL A 100 -7.51 -14.39 15.06
CA VAL A 100 -6.39 -15.35 15.00
C VAL A 100 -5.23 -14.70 14.29
N VAL A 101 -4.08 -14.64 14.95
CA VAL A 101 -2.84 -14.18 14.34
C VAL A 101 -1.99 -15.40 13.99
N ARG A 102 -1.65 -15.55 12.71
CA ARG A 102 -0.80 -16.63 12.20
C ARG A 102 0.29 -16.01 11.34
N GLY A 103 1.53 -16.45 11.53
CA GLY A 103 2.69 -16.04 10.73
C GLY A 103 3.33 -17.24 10.05
N ASN A 104 3.89 -17.04 8.86
CA ASN A 104 4.61 -18.08 8.11
C ASN A 104 5.99 -18.40 8.73
N GLU A 105 6.65 -17.38 9.28
CA GLU A 105 8.01 -17.47 9.84
C GLU A 105 8.02 -17.25 11.36
N GLY A 106 6.91 -16.78 11.91
CA GLY A 106 6.75 -16.43 13.32
C GLY A 106 5.79 -15.26 13.51
N VAL A 107 5.40 -15.01 14.76
CA VAL A 107 4.60 -13.84 15.15
C VAL A 107 5.36 -13.14 16.27
N PHE A 108 5.74 -11.89 16.03
CA PHE A 108 6.45 -11.06 17.01
C PHE A 108 5.52 -9.94 17.46
N ILE A 109 5.19 -9.89 18.76
CA ILE A 109 4.39 -8.83 19.36
C ILE A 109 5.34 -7.99 20.21
N MET A 110 5.60 -6.77 19.76
CA MET A 110 6.51 -5.83 20.42
C MET A 110 5.74 -4.60 20.86
N GLY A 111 6.03 -4.13 22.07
CA GLY A 111 5.43 -2.92 22.62
C GLY A 111 6.13 -2.51 23.89
N LYS A 112 5.93 -1.26 24.33
CA LYS A 112 6.39 -0.82 25.65
C LYS A 112 5.67 -1.61 26.76
N THR A 113 4.39 -1.87 26.56
CA THR A 113 3.54 -2.69 27.42
C THR A 113 2.62 -3.53 26.55
N ILE A 114 2.38 -4.78 26.94
CA ILE A 114 1.39 -5.68 26.32
C ILE A 114 0.47 -6.13 27.45
N GLU A 115 -0.79 -5.73 27.38
CA GLU A 115 -1.77 -6.00 28.43
C GLU A 115 -2.90 -6.86 27.88
N PHE A 116 -3.15 -8.00 28.53
CA PHE A 116 -4.21 -8.93 28.16
C PHE A 116 -5.35 -8.84 29.18
N HIS A 117 -6.47 -8.22 28.78
CA HIS A 117 -7.71 -8.25 29.55
C HIS A 117 -8.60 -9.37 29.03
N VAL A 118 -8.73 -10.43 29.82
CA VAL A 118 -9.47 -11.64 29.42
C VAL A 118 -10.56 -11.94 30.45
N GLY A 119 -11.78 -12.16 29.99
CA GLY A 119 -12.92 -12.51 30.86
C GLY A 119 -12.97 -13.98 31.27
N GLY A 120 -12.28 -14.85 30.53
CA GLY A 120 -12.12 -16.28 30.82
C GLY A 120 -10.67 -16.66 31.13
N ASN A 121 -10.23 -17.81 30.62
CA ASN A 121 -8.88 -18.32 30.86
C ASN A 121 -7.88 -17.82 29.80
N VAL A 122 -6.63 -17.63 30.23
CA VAL A 122 -5.47 -17.46 29.34
C VAL A 122 -4.69 -18.77 29.35
N GLU A 123 -4.52 -19.37 28.18
CA GLU A 123 -3.75 -20.61 28.01
C GLU A 123 -2.54 -20.35 27.09
N LEU A 124 -1.36 -20.75 27.55
CA LEU A 124 -0.12 -20.70 26.79
C LEU A 124 0.33 -22.13 26.52
N LYS A 125 0.33 -22.54 25.24
CA LYS A 125 0.72 -23.89 24.82
C LYS A 125 1.90 -23.79 23.86
N ALA A 126 2.97 -24.53 24.16
CA ALA A 126 4.16 -24.65 23.34
C ALA A 126 4.56 -26.12 23.20
N GLU A 127 5.15 -26.49 22.06
CA GLU A 127 5.70 -27.84 21.86
C GLU A 127 6.96 -28.05 22.69
N ASN A 128 7.83 -27.04 22.75
CA ASN A 128 9.13 -27.14 23.43
C ASN A 128 9.16 -26.38 24.75
N SER A 129 9.05 -25.05 24.72
CA SER A 129 9.17 -24.25 25.94
C SER A 129 8.52 -22.87 25.82
N ILE A 130 8.21 -22.30 26.98
CA ILE A 130 7.79 -20.90 27.16
C ILE A 130 8.84 -20.26 28.06
N ILE A 131 9.52 -19.22 27.57
CA ILE A 131 10.58 -18.52 28.30
C ILE A 131 10.08 -17.13 28.66
N LEU A 132 9.94 -16.86 29.95
CA LEU A 132 9.62 -15.54 30.49
C LEU A 132 10.90 -14.93 31.05
N ASN A 133 11.58 -14.11 30.25
CA ASN A 133 12.81 -13.45 30.66
C ASN A 133 12.48 -12.15 31.42
N GLY A 134 12.91 -12.06 32.68
CA GLY A 134 12.62 -10.94 33.58
C GLY A 134 11.89 -11.37 34.86
N THR A 135 11.28 -10.42 35.55
CA THR A 135 10.58 -10.69 36.82
C THR A 135 9.13 -11.07 36.56
N VAL A 136 8.76 -12.29 36.91
CA VAL A 136 7.37 -12.74 36.93
C VAL A 136 6.80 -12.46 38.32
N THR A 137 5.79 -11.61 38.41
CA THR A 137 5.09 -11.34 39.67
C THR A 137 3.61 -11.67 39.54
N VAL A 138 3.06 -12.31 40.55
CA VAL A 138 1.62 -12.62 40.64
C VAL A 138 1.05 -11.81 41.81
N SER A 139 0.19 -10.85 41.51
CA SER A 139 -0.51 -10.10 42.56
C SER A 139 -1.66 -10.95 43.11
N THR A 140 -1.54 -11.36 44.37
CA THR A 140 -2.54 -12.18 45.06
C THR A 140 -3.71 -11.36 45.63
N THR A 141 -3.73 -10.04 45.39
CA THR A 141 -4.72 -9.11 45.96
C THR A 141 -6.18 -9.46 45.60
N ARG A 142 -6.40 -10.09 44.44
CA ARG A 142 -7.72 -10.56 43.99
C ARG A 142 -7.95 -12.05 44.21
N LEU A 143 -7.00 -12.76 44.82
CA LEU A 143 -7.22 -14.14 45.21
C LEU A 143 -8.03 -14.17 46.51
N PRO A 144 -9.01 -15.09 46.65
CA PRO A 144 -9.73 -15.25 47.90
C PRO A 144 -8.73 -15.61 49.01
N SER A 145 -8.69 -14.79 50.05
CA SER A 145 -7.87 -15.04 51.24
C SER A 145 -8.78 -15.17 52.46
N SER A 146 -8.55 -16.19 53.29
CA SER A 146 -9.21 -16.27 54.58
C SER A 146 -8.50 -15.33 55.54
N SER A 147 -9.23 -14.37 56.12
CA SER A 147 -8.71 -13.49 57.17
C SER A 147 -8.31 -14.32 58.40
N GLY A 148 -7.12 -14.05 58.95
CA GLY A 148 -6.54 -14.79 60.08
C GLY A 148 -7.20 -14.55 61.44
N GLY A 149 -8.48 -14.15 61.46
CA GLY A 149 -9.21 -13.77 62.67
C GLY A 149 -10.09 -14.86 63.28
N ASP A 150 -10.39 -15.93 62.55
CA ASP A 150 -11.31 -16.95 63.07
C ASP A 150 -10.58 -17.91 64.05
N PRO A 151 -11.19 -18.25 65.19
CA PRO A 151 -10.54 -19.13 66.17
C PRO A 151 -10.23 -20.50 65.58
N LEU A 152 -9.03 -21.02 65.87
CA LEU A 152 -8.51 -22.35 65.47
C LEU A 152 -9.28 -23.53 66.11
N ALA A 153 -10.31 -23.26 66.91
CA ALA A 153 -10.96 -24.23 67.76
C ALA A 153 -12.48 -24.00 67.81
N ALA A 154 -13.17 -24.36 66.73
CA ALA A 154 -14.60 -24.66 66.75
C ALA A 154 -14.94 -25.62 65.59
N GLY A 155 -14.50 -26.87 65.72
CA GLY A 155 -15.17 -28.08 65.24
C GLY A 155 -15.40 -28.35 63.73
N GLU A 156 -15.34 -27.36 62.83
CA GLU A 156 -15.89 -27.58 61.47
C GLU A 156 -15.05 -27.01 60.31
N TRP A 157 -14.20 -26.01 60.55
CA TRP A 157 -13.45 -25.33 59.48
C TRP A 157 -11.95 -25.67 59.51
N VAL A 158 -11.48 -26.37 58.48
CA VAL A 158 -10.05 -26.69 58.30
C VAL A 158 -9.41 -25.67 57.37
N ARG A 159 -8.36 -24.99 57.83
CA ARG A 159 -7.59 -24.06 57.00
C ARG A 159 -6.54 -24.79 56.19
N TYR A 160 -6.42 -24.40 54.92
CA TYR A 160 -5.38 -24.89 54.03
C TYR A 160 -4.60 -23.72 53.44
N LYS A 161 -3.28 -23.89 53.32
CA LYS A 161 -2.46 -23.08 52.42
C LYS A 161 -2.37 -23.79 51.08
N LEU A 162 -2.56 -23.04 50.00
CA LEU A 162 -2.31 -23.52 48.64
C LEU A 162 -0.84 -23.25 48.30
N CYS A 163 -0.13 -24.31 47.94
CA CYS A 163 1.27 -24.28 47.59
C CYS A 163 1.43 -24.65 46.12
N VAL A 164 2.35 -23.96 45.45
CA VAL A 164 2.66 -24.15 44.03
C VAL A 164 4.10 -24.61 43.91
N CYS A 165 4.31 -25.75 43.30
CA CYS A 165 5.63 -26.27 42.97
C CYS A 165 6.23 -25.56 41.75
N ALA A 166 7.54 -25.68 41.55
CA ALA A 166 8.22 -25.08 40.40
C ALA A 166 7.74 -25.66 39.05
N ASP A 167 7.26 -26.90 39.05
CA ASP A 167 6.65 -27.60 37.90
C ASP A 167 5.17 -27.22 37.67
N GLY A 168 4.60 -26.36 38.52
CA GLY A 168 3.21 -25.92 38.47
C GLY A 168 2.22 -26.86 39.16
N THR A 169 2.68 -27.93 39.82
CA THR A 169 1.78 -28.78 40.61
C THR A 169 1.26 -28.03 41.84
N LEU A 170 -0.05 -28.18 42.11
CA LEU A 170 -0.74 -27.51 43.21
C LEU A 170 -1.03 -28.51 44.32
N PHE A 171 -0.66 -28.18 45.56
CA PHE A 171 -1.00 -28.99 46.72
C PHE A 171 -1.48 -28.13 47.88
N LYS A 172 -2.31 -28.73 48.74
CA LYS A 172 -2.87 -28.06 49.92
C LYS A 172 -2.19 -28.56 51.19
N VAL A 173 -1.82 -27.65 52.07
CA VAL A 173 -1.19 -27.95 53.37
C VAL A 173 -2.13 -27.52 54.50
N PRO A 174 -2.57 -28.43 55.39
CA PRO A 174 -3.42 -28.07 56.52
C PRO A 174 -2.64 -27.19 57.52
N VAL A 175 -3.23 -26.07 57.94
CA VAL A 175 -2.60 -25.13 58.89
C VAL A 175 -3.00 -25.51 60.32
N THR A 176 -2.20 -26.37 60.97
CA THR A 176 -2.39 -26.80 62.37
C THR A 176 -1.66 -25.90 63.39
N ALA A 177 -0.72 -25.07 62.95
CA ALA A 177 0.09 -24.19 63.79
C ALA A 177 0.33 -22.83 63.11
N GLN A 178 0.63 -21.81 63.92
CA GLN A 178 1.05 -20.50 63.42
C GLN A 178 2.39 -20.60 62.67
N ASN A 179 2.60 -19.77 61.65
CA ASN A 179 3.82 -19.69 60.82
C ASN A 179 4.15 -20.94 59.97
N MET A 180 3.22 -21.87 59.80
CA MET A 180 3.46 -23.03 58.94
C MET A 180 3.56 -22.63 57.45
N GLY A 181 4.62 -23.06 56.74
CA GLY A 181 4.84 -22.77 55.33
C GLY A 181 4.41 -23.90 54.38
N CYS A 182 4.89 -23.86 53.14
CA CYS A 182 4.75 -24.94 52.16
C CYS A 182 5.79 -26.06 52.32
N GLN A 183 6.63 -26.00 53.35
CA GLN A 183 7.63 -27.01 53.67
C GLN A 183 6.98 -28.11 54.51
N VAL A 184 6.54 -29.17 53.84
CA VAL A 184 5.97 -30.39 54.45
C VAL A 184 6.88 -31.59 54.18
N ALA A 185 6.85 -32.59 55.06
CA ALA A 185 7.69 -33.80 54.94
C ALA A 185 7.40 -34.57 53.66
N ASP A 186 6.12 -34.75 53.32
CA ASP A 186 5.67 -35.35 52.06
C ASP A 186 5.44 -34.26 51.02
N ASN A 187 6.50 -33.60 50.56
CA ASN A 187 6.40 -32.57 49.55
C ASN A 187 6.23 -33.19 48.14
N PRO A 188 5.07 -33.02 47.49
CA PRO A 188 4.84 -33.58 46.15
C PRO A 188 5.65 -32.90 45.05
N CYS A 189 6.34 -31.78 45.34
CA CYS A 189 7.19 -31.09 44.36
C CYS A 189 8.41 -31.89 43.89
N GLY A 190 8.64 -33.09 44.45
CA GLY A 190 9.82 -33.91 44.18
C GLY A 190 11.10 -33.24 44.70
N SER A 191 12.13 -34.04 44.92
CA SER A 191 13.47 -33.50 45.14
C SER A 191 13.86 -32.70 43.90
N ALA A 192 14.11 -31.40 44.06
CA ALA A 192 14.67 -30.59 43.00
C ALA A 192 15.90 -31.31 42.40
N HIS A 193 15.84 -31.63 41.10
CA HIS A 193 16.99 -32.09 40.34
C HIS A 193 17.95 -30.93 40.07
#